data_AF-X1BSN0-F1
#
_entry.id   AF-X1BSN0-F1
#
_cell.length_a   1.000
_cell.length_b   1.000
_cell.length_c   1.000
_cell.angle_alpha   90.00
_cell.angle_beta   90.00
_cell.angle_gamma   90.00
#
_symmetry.space_group_name_H-M   'P 1'
#
loop_
_entity.id
_entity.type
_entity.pdbx_description
1 polymer ?
#
loop_
_entity_poly.entity_id
_entity_poly.type
_entity_poly.pdbx_seq_one_letter_code
_entity_poly.pdbx_strand_id
1 'polypeptide(L)'
;YSERLSKCKSRNAKEKFLKKKVSNSRDVADACMRLFRHTGLLTMTKYRLIFNNIRKNEISKILSKKWKPVNFFKDKERFYKYYGDHEKPKLPFLTPQFLTARIISLQQEIKKLLIPKAKLRKIMRFKKNVLLKKTKSELLKMISILREYYREGKENLLWRYLHKPSGQKDVLELYEAIIQRDVTDPATFFEWNSWRAMIALDKCKNITPYMTMDDNLQPVHCARGNVPDLVVEFDNYVVAVEVTLTRGRRQYMTETEPVTFHVGNVNMK
;
A
#
# COMPACT_ATOMS: atom_id res chain seq x y z
N TYR A 1 -13.37 -8.31 29.41
CA TYR A 1 -13.29 -9.73 28.97
C TYR A 1 -13.43 -10.71 30.14
N SER A 2 -12.76 -10.47 31.26
CA SER A 2 -12.84 -11.24 32.51
C SER A 2 -14.28 -11.60 32.95
N GLU A 3 -15.19 -10.62 32.97
CA GLU A 3 -16.57 -10.82 33.40
C GLU A 3 -17.42 -11.71 32.47
N ARG A 4 -17.07 -11.78 31.17
CA ARG A 4 -17.74 -12.69 30.23
C ARG A 4 -17.14 -14.10 30.28
N LEU A 5 -15.84 -14.19 30.60
CA LEU A 5 -15.13 -15.45 30.81
C LEU A 5 -15.58 -16.19 32.08
N SER A 6 -15.90 -15.44 33.15
CA SER A 6 -16.43 -16.02 34.40
C SER A 6 -17.83 -16.63 34.22
N LYS A 7 -18.60 -16.16 33.24
CA LYS A 7 -19.94 -16.69 32.90
C LYS A 7 -19.90 -17.99 32.07
N CYS A 8 -18.72 -18.43 31.59
CA CYS A 8 -18.59 -19.69 30.86
C CYS A 8 -18.59 -20.90 31.81
N LYS A 9 -19.60 -21.77 31.67
CA LYS A 9 -19.86 -22.91 32.57
C LYS A 9 -18.91 -24.11 32.43
N SER A 10 -18.05 -24.15 31.40
CA SER A 10 -17.11 -25.26 31.19
C SER A 10 -15.77 -24.78 30.61
N ARG A 11 -14.73 -25.62 30.76
CA ARG A 11 -13.40 -25.37 30.18
C ARG A 11 -13.47 -25.24 28.66
N ASN A 12 -14.18 -26.14 27.98
CA ASN A 12 -14.38 -26.08 26.53
C ASN A 12 -15.09 -24.78 26.09
N ALA A 13 -16.06 -24.29 26.85
CA ALA A 13 -16.72 -23.02 26.55
C ALA A 13 -15.77 -21.83 26.69
N LYS A 14 -14.92 -21.82 27.72
CA LYS A 14 -13.87 -20.80 27.90
C LYS A 14 -12.86 -20.82 26.75
N GLU A 15 -12.38 -21.99 26.35
CA GLU A 15 -11.44 -22.14 25.24
C GLU A 15 -12.05 -21.67 23.91
N LYS A 16 -13.29 -22.06 23.61
CA LYS A 16 -14.01 -21.61 22.40
C LYS A 16 -14.20 -20.09 22.39
N PHE A 17 -14.55 -19.50 23.54
CA PHE A 17 -14.68 -18.05 23.68
C PHE A 17 -13.35 -17.33 23.41
N LEU A 18 -12.26 -17.79 24.04
CA LEU A 18 -10.92 -17.21 23.85
C LEU A 18 -10.46 -17.32 22.41
N LYS A 19 -10.60 -18.50 21.79
CA LYS A 19 -10.27 -18.72 20.37
C LYS A 19 -11.03 -17.74 19.47
N LYS A 20 -12.33 -17.54 19.71
CA LYS A 20 -13.13 -16.55 18.97
C LYS A 20 -12.63 -15.13 19.18
N LYS A 21 -12.26 -14.73 20.41
CA LYS A 21 -11.74 -13.38 20.68
C LYS A 21 -10.39 -13.13 20.04
N VAL A 22 -9.49 -14.11 20.07
CA VAL A 22 -8.21 -14.04 19.36
C VAL A 22 -8.44 -13.90 17.86
N SER A 23 -9.35 -14.69 17.28
CA SER A 23 -9.71 -14.59 15.86
C SER A 23 -10.21 -13.18 15.51
N ASN A 24 -11.20 -12.67 16.24
CA ASN A 24 -11.75 -11.33 15.99
C ASN A 24 -10.67 -10.24 16.12
N SER A 25 -9.75 -10.36 17.08
CA SER A 25 -8.65 -9.41 17.24
C SER A 25 -7.69 -9.43 16.04
N ARG A 26 -7.45 -10.60 15.45
CA ARG A 26 -6.65 -10.73 14.22
C ARG A 26 -7.35 -10.04 13.04
N ASP A 27 -8.65 -10.25 12.89
CA ASP A 27 -9.44 -9.61 11.80
C ASP A 27 -9.43 -8.08 11.92
N VAL A 28 -9.59 -7.54 13.14
CA VAL A 28 -9.52 -6.09 13.38
C VAL A 28 -8.11 -5.56 13.14
N ALA A 29 -7.07 -6.28 13.57
CA ALA A 29 -5.69 -5.89 13.35
C ALA A 29 -5.38 -5.80 11.85
N ASP A 30 -5.82 -6.79 11.07
CA ASP A 30 -5.68 -6.82 9.60
C ASP A 30 -6.33 -5.60 8.93
N ALA A 31 -7.58 -5.29 9.30
CA ALA A 31 -8.27 -4.09 8.81
C ALA A 31 -7.56 -2.79 9.21
N CYS A 32 -7.10 -2.67 10.46
CA CYS A 32 -6.36 -1.50 10.93
C CYS A 32 -5.05 -1.31 10.16
N MET A 33 -4.30 -2.39 9.92
CA MET A 33 -3.04 -2.34 9.16
C MET A 33 -3.27 -1.82 7.74
N ARG A 34 -4.31 -2.31 7.04
CA ARG A 34 -4.68 -1.77 5.71
C ARG A 34 -5.00 -0.28 5.75
N LEU A 35 -5.89 0.14 6.65
CA LEU A 35 -6.30 1.55 6.76
C LEU A 35 -5.12 2.47 7.10
N PHE A 36 -4.23 2.05 7.99
CA PHE A 36 -3.03 2.81 8.33
C PHE A 36 -2.07 2.95 7.16
N ARG A 37 -1.91 1.90 6.35
CA ARG A 37 -1.07 1.94 5.14
C ARG A 37 -1.68 2.78 4.03
N HIS A 38 -3.01 2.80 3.92
CA HIS A 38 -3.71 3.68 2.98
C HIS A 38 -3.41 5.17 3.24
N THR A 39 -3.15 5.56 4.49
CA THR A 39 -2.71 6.94 4.78
C THR A 39 -1.35 7.28 4.18
N GLY A 40 -0.53 6.27 3.87
CA GLY A 40 0.87 6.37 3.46
C GLY A 40 1.86 6.70 4.58
N LEU A 41 1.40 6.97 5.81
CA LEU A 41 2.27 7.26 6.96
C LEU A 41 2.93 6.00 7.53
N LEU A 42 2.28 4.86 7.37
CA LEU A 42 2.83 3.55 7.72
C LEU A 42 2.98 2.73 6.45
N THR A 43 3.95 1.83 6.46
CA THR A 43 4.25 0.88 5.40
C THR A 43 4.58 -0.46 6.04
N MET A 44 4.94 -1.45 5.23
CA MET A 44 5.33 -2.76 5.75
C MET A 44 6.78 -3.10 5.42
N THR A 45 7.36 -3.94 6.27
CA THR A 45 8.61 -4.64 5.98
C THR A 45 8.45 -6.07 6.44
N LYS A 46 8.51 -7.01 5.49
CA LYS A 46 8.09 -8.41 5.68
C LYS A 46 6.71 -8.47 6.34
N TYR A 47 6.64 -8.79 7.63
CA TYR A 47 5.38 -8.98 8.38
C TYR A 47 5.14 -7.92 9.45
N ARG A 48 5.84 -6.78 9.40
CA ARG A 48 5.75 -5.73 10.42
C ARG A 48 5.27 -4.43 9.81
N LEU A 49 4.33 -3.80 10.49
CA LEU A 49 3.94 -2.42 10.23
C LEU A 49 5.03 -1.49 10.78
N ILE A 50 5.55 -0.60 9.95
CA ILE A 50 6.60 0.35 10.32
C ILE A 50 6.22 1.76 9.86
N PHE A 51 6.89 2.78 10.40
CA PHE A 51 6.77 4.13 9.88
C PHE A 51 7.35 4.21 8.47
N ASN A 52 6.63 4.91 7.58
CA ASN A 52 7.16 5.22 6.27
C ASN A 52 8.31 6.22 6.42
N ASN A 53 9.55 5.75 6.22
CA ASN A 53 10.74 6.54 6.44
C ASN A 53 10.79 7.79 5.53
N ILE A 54 10.20 7.70 4.34
CA ILE A 54 10.09 8.84 3.43
C ILE A 54 9.26 9.95 4.10
N ARG A 55 8.22 9.60 4.87
CA ARG A 55 7.32 10.55 5.54
C ARG A 55 7.67 10.80 7.01
N LYS A 56 8.87 10.41 7.46
CA LYS A 56 9.31 10.51 8.86
C LYS A 56 9.08 11.89 9.48
N ASN A 57 9.41 12.96 8.75
CA ASN A 57 9.23 14.33 9.26
C ASN A 57 7.75 14.67 9.53
N GLU A 58 6.84 14.19 8.69
CA GLU A 58 5.40 14.42 8.84
C GLU A 58 4.89 13.65 10.06
N ILE A 59 5.31 12.38 10.18
CA ILE A 59 5.01 11.52 11.33
C ILE A 59 5.51 12.15 12.62
N SER A 60 6.77 12.61 12.66
CA SER A 60 7.33 13.30 13.83
C SER A 60 6.52 14.54 14.20
N LYS A 61 6.04 15.29 13.21
CA LYS A 61 5.20 16.46 13.47
C LYS A 61 3.83 16.09 14.02
N ILE A 62 3.22 15.01 13.53
CA ILE A 62 1.97 14.46 14.09
C ILE A 62 2.20 14.04 15.54
N LEU A 63 3.23 13.24 15.81
CA LEU A 63 3.51 12.70 17.15
C LEU A 63 3.91 13.77 18.16
N SER A 64 4.53 14.87 17.72
CA SER A 64 4.86 16.01 18.59
C SER A 64 3.65 16.78 19.12
N LYS A 65 2.47 16.60 18.52
CA LYS A 65 1.24 17.29 18.93
C LYS A 65 0.50 16.47 19.99
N LYS A 66 0.04 17.14 21.04
CA LYS A 66 -0.91 16.55 22.00
C LYS A 66 -2.31 16.60 21.39
N TRP A 67 -2.68 15.57 20.64
CA TRP A 67 -4.03 15.41 20.11
C TRP A 67 -5.00 15.18 21.27
N LYS A 68 -6.09 15.93 21.31
CA LYS A 68 -7.18 15.74 22.25
C LYS A 68 -8.48 15.58 21.48
N PRO A 69 -9.39 14.69 21.91
CA PRO A 69 -10.75 14.69 21.40
C PRO A 69 -11.37 16.09 21.57
N VAL A 70 -12.22 16.48 20.61
CA VAL A 70 -13.01 17.70 20.73
C VAL A 70 -13.90 17.61 21.96
N ASN A 71 -14.09 18.71 22.70
CA ASN A 71 -14.94 18.74 23.91
C ASN A 71 -16.45 18.61 23.60
N PHE A 72 -16.84 18.78 22.35
CA PHE A 72 -18.22 18.72 21.87
C PHE A 72 -18.60 17.37 21.22
N PHE A 73 -17.92 16.27 21.57
CA PHE A 73 -18.19 14.95 20.96
C PHE A 73 -19.58 14.37 21.27
N LYS A 74 -20.29 14.92 22.28
CA LYS A 74 -21.67 14.54 22.61
C LYS A 74 -22.72 15.27 21.76
N ASP A 75 -22.35 16.39 21.15
CA ASP A 75 -23.20 17.14 20.22
C ASP A 75 -23.02 16.55 18.83
N LYS A 76 -24.01 15.78 18.38
CA LYS A 76 -23.97 15.06 17.10
C LYS A 76 -23.70 16.00 15.93
N GLU A 77 -24.48 17.08 15.81
CA GLU A 77 -24.42 17.97 14.65
C GLU A 77 -23.06 18.69 14.61
N ARG A 78 -22.64 19.26 15.74
CA ARG A 78 -21.36 19.95 15.83
C ARG A 78 -20.17 19.01 15.65
N PHE A 79 -20.25 17.79 16.19
CA PHE A 79 -19.21 16.78 16.02
C PHE A 79 -19.05 16.40 14.55
N TYR A 80 -20.12 16.05 13.85
CA TYR A 80 -20.03 15.68 12.42
C TYR A 80 -19.64 16.86 11.53
N LYS A 81 -20.10 18.08 11.84
CA LYS A 81 -19.64 19.29 11.13
C LYS A 81 -18.14 19.52 11.27
N TYR A 82 -17.55 19.16 12.41
CA TYR A 82 -16.10 19.24 12.62
C TYR A 82 -15.36 18.05 11.98
N TYR A 83 -15.82 16.82 12.21
CA TYR A 83 -15.12 15.59 11.82
C TYR A 83 -15.25 15.29 10.31
N GLY A 84 -16.32 15.76 9.67
CA GLY A 84 -16.52 15.68 8.23
C GLY A 84 -15.80 16.77 7.42
N ASP A 85 -15.15 17.73 8.08
CA ASP A 85 -14.40 18.79 7.41
C ASP A 85 -12.96 18.32 7.11
N HIS A 86 -12.66 18.09 5.84
CA HIS A 86 -11.36 17.61 5.36
C HIS A 86 -10.20 18.60 5.59
N GLU A 87 -10.47 19.87 5.90
CA GLU A 87 -9.44 20.83 6.30
C GLU A 87 -9.13 20.79 7.80
N LYS A 88 -9.90 20.00 8.57
CA LYS A 88 -9.74 19.84 10.01
C LYS A 88 -9.29 18.42 10.39
N PRO A 89 -8.43 18.28 11.42
CA PRO A 89 -7.68 19.36 12.05
C PRO A 89 -6.63 19.94 11.09
N LYS A 90 -6.27 21.22 11.27
CA LYS A 90 -5.17 21.83 10.49
C LYS A 90 -3.88 21.05 10.74
N LEU A 91 -3.41 20.35 9.72
CA LEU A 91 -2.25 19.48 9.83
C LEU A 91 -0.96 20.31 9.93
N PRO A 92 -0.08 20.02 10.90
CA PRO A 92 1.08 20.86 11.19
C PRO A 92 2.20 20.77 10.16
N PHE A 93 2.04 19.93 9.13
CA PHE A 93 2.99 19.68 8.05
C PHE A 93 2.51 20.21 6.69
N LEU A 94 1.40 20.97 6.64
CA LEU A 94 0.86 21.57 5.42
C LEU A 94 1.28 23.04 5.21
N THR A 95 2.31 23.52 5.90
CA THR A 95 2.84 24.87 5.71
C THR A 95 3.79 24.92 4.50
N PRO A 96 3.88 26.05 3.76
CA PRO A 96 4.80 26.17 2.63
C PRO A 96 6.25 25.85 2.96
N GLN A 97 6.70 26.20 4.18
CA GLN A 97 8.05 25.90 4.67
C GLN A 97 8.26 24.40 4.82
N PHE A 98 7.29 23.69 5.40
CA PHE A 98 7.37 22.24 5.59
C PHE A 98 7.31 21.52 4.25
N LEU A 99 6.37 21.89 3.37
CA LEU A 99 6.24 21.29 2.04
C LEU A 99 7.48 21.54 1.17
N THR A 100 8.10 22.71 1.27
CA THR A 100 9.39 22.99 0.61
C THR A 100 10.49 22.06 1.12
N ALA A 101 10.62 21.90 2.44
CA ALA A 101 11.60 20.97 3.02
C ALA A 101 11.31 19.52 2.60
N ARG A 102 10.03 19.16 2.48
CA ARG A 102 9.58 17.85 2.01
C ARG A 102 10.01 17.56 0.58
N ILE A 103 9.82 18.52 -0.33
CA ILE A 103 10.27 18.44 -1.73
C ILE A 103 11.78 18.23 -1.79
N ILE A 104 12.55 19.01 -1.03
CA ILE A 104 14.03 18.90 -1.01
C ILE A 104 14.45 17.52 -0.49
N SER A 105 13.82 17.03 0.58
CA SER A 105 14.08 15.69 1.09
C SER A 105 13.77 14.61 0.06
N LEU A 106 12.62 14.70 -0.64
CA LEU A 106 12.28 13.76 -1.71
C LEU A 106 13.29 13.80 -2.86
N GLN A 107 13.73 14.99 -3.29
CA GLN A 107 14.78 15.13 -4.30
C GLN A 107 16.07 14.39 -3.91
N GLN A 108 16.49 14.49 -2.63
CA GLN A 108 17.67 13.77 -2.14
C GLN A 108 17.47 12.26 -2.09
N GLU A 109 16.28 11.79 -1.70
CA GLU A 109 15.97 10.36 -1.72
C GLU A 109 15.95 9.82 -3.15
N ILE A 110 15.35 10.53 -4.10
CA ILE A 110 15.33 10.15 -5.53
C ILE A 110 16.74 10.11 -6.10
N LYS A 111 17.63 11.04 -5.70
CA LYS A 111 19.04 11.06 -6.14
C LYS A 111 19.79 9.76 -5.79
N LYS A 112 19.37 9.04 -4.75
CA LYS A 112 19.96 7.76 -4.33
C LYS A 112 19.42 6.56 -5.14
N LEU A 113 18.35 6.76 -5.92
CA LEU A 113 17.71 5.71 -6.70
C LEU A 113 18.29 5.62 -8.12
N LEU A 114 17.95 4.54 -8.81
CA LEU A 114 18.33 4.32 -10.20
C LEU A 114 17.37 5.06 -11.13
N ILE A 115 17.67 6.33 -11.43
CA ILE A 115 16.88 7.19 -12.31
C ILE A 115 17.78 7.77 -13.42
N PRO A 116 17.30 7.86 -14.68
CA PRO A 116 18.05 8.48 -15.77
C PRO A 116 18.50 9.91 -15.46
N LYS A 117 19.75 10.25 -15.80
CA LYS A 117 20.35 11.59 -15.54
C LYS A 117 19.49 12.74 -16.05
N ALA A 118 18.85 12.58 -17.21
CA ALA A 118 17.97 13.59 -17.79
C ALA A 118 16.73 13.89 -16.91
N LYS A 119 16.09 12.85 -16.35
CA LYS A 119 14.98 12.99 -15.39
C LYS A 119 15.48 13.61 -14.08
N LEU A 120 16.63 13.15 -13.58
CA LEU A 120 17.23 13.69 -12.37
C LEU A 120 17.51 15.20 -12.49
N ARG A 121 18.02 15.67 -13.64
CA ARG A 121 18.21 17.11 -13.89
C ARG A 121 16.89 17.91 -13.80
N LYS A 122 15.80 17.38 -14.34
CA LYS A 122 14.46 18.00 -14.26
C LYS A 122 13.96 18.06 -12.81
N ILE A 123 14.22 17.02 -12.02
CA ILE A 123 13.84 16.93 -10.60
C ILE A 123 14.63 17.92 -9.75
N MET A 124 15.95 18.01 -9.96
CA MET A 124 16.88 18.79 -9.14
C MET A 124 16.87 20.31 -9.46
N ARG A 125 16.19 20.75 -10.53
CA ARG A 125 16.17 22.17 -10.93
C ARG A 125 15.52 23.10 -9.89
N PHE A 126 14.62 22.56 -9.06
CA PHE A 126 13.86 23.35 -8.11
C PHE A 126 14.63 23.56 -6.82
N LYS A 127 15.09 24.80 -6.59
CA LYS A 127 15.82 25.23 -5.39
C LYS A 127 14.89 25.77 -4.31
N LYS A 128 15.32 25.72 -3.05
CA LYS A 128 14.55 26.14 -1.85
C LYS A 128 13.94 27.54 -1.97
N ASN A 129 14.72 28.52 -2.40
CA ASN A 129 14.29 29.91 -2.56
C ASN A 129 13.15 30.09 -3.59
N VAL A 130 13.14 29.28 -4.65
CA VAL A 130 12.07 29.27 -5.65
C VAL A 130 10.81 28.60 -5.09
N LEU A 131 10.99 27.47 -4.39
CA LEU A 131 9.90 26.71 -3.80
C LEU A 131 9.15 27.50 -2.71
N LEU A 132 9.84 28.32 -1.92
CA LEU A 132 9.20 29.14 -0.88
C LEU A 132 8.23 30.19 -1.43
N LYS A 133 8.35 30.56 -2.72
CA LYS A 133 7.45 31.50 -3.39
C LYS A 133 6.20 30.81 -3.97
N LYS A 134 6.11 29.48 -3.88
CA LYS A 134 5.00 28.68 -4.42
C LYS A 134 3.84 28.59 -3.44
N THR A 135 2.64 28.49 -3.97
CA THR A 135 1.43 28.22 -3.19
C THR A 135 1.42 26.79 -2.63
N LYS A 136 0.64 26.55 -1.57
CA LYS A 136 0.42 25.20 -1.01
C LYS A 136 0.00 24.18 -2.09
N SER A 137 -0.92 24.58 -2.98
CA SER A 137 -1.45 23.72 -4.04
C SER A 137 -0.35 23.32 -5.04
N GLU A 138 0.46 24.28 -5.49
CA GLU A 138 1.59 23.98 -6.38
C GLU A 138 2.60 23.05 -5.72
N LEU A 139 2.94 23.27 -4.44
CA LEU A 139 3.87 22.41 -3.70
C LEU A 139 3.35 20.98 -3.56
N LEU A 140 2.06 20.80 -3.28
CA LEU A 140 1.43 19.48 -3.20
C LEU A 140 1.44 18.75 -4.55
N LYS A 141 1.14 19.46 -5.65
CA LYS A 141 1.26 18.90 -7.01
C LYS A 141 2.69 18.45 -7.32
N MET A 142 3.68 19.27 -6.97
CA MET A 142 5.09 18.93 -7.13
C MET A 142 5.49 17.69 -6.31
N ILE A 143 5.00 17.57 -5.06
CA ILE A 143 5.23 16.37 -4.24
C ILE A 143 4.64 15.13 -4.90
N SER A 144 3.44 15.22 -5.49
CA SER A 144 2.82 14.10 -6.22
C SER A 144 3.70 13.61 -7.36
N ILE A 145 4.17 14.54 -8.20
CA ILE A 145 5.06 14.23 -9.33
C ILE A 145 6.38 13.61 -8.83
N LEU A 146 6.95 14.12 -7.74
CA LEU A 146 8.18 13.55 -7.17
C LEU A 146 7.96 12.15 -6.59
N ARG A 147 6.77 11.85 -6.05
CA ARG A 147 6.44 10.50 -5.59
C ARG A 147 6.38 9.50 -6.74
N GLU A 148 5.89 9.91 -7.92
CA GLU A 148 5.92 9.09 -9.13
C GLU A 148 7.35 8.76 -9.56
N TYR A 149 8.24 9.76 -9.62
CA TYR A 149 9.65 9.52 -9.92
C TYR A 149 10.35 8.66 -8.85
N TYR A 150 9.99 8.84 -7.58
CA TYR A 150 10.50 7.99 -6.51
C TYR A 150 10.07 6.53 -6.71
N ARG A 151 8.79 6.30 -7.04
CA ARG A 151 8.24 4.98 -7.32
C ARG A 151 8.94 4.32 -8.51
N GLU A 152 9.09 5.03 -9.62
CA GLU A 152 9.84 4.54 -10.80
C GLU A 152 11.26 4.10 -10.41
N GLY A 153 11.97 4.89 -9.59
CA GLY A 153 13.32 4.56 -9.14
C GLY A 153 13.35 3.32 -8.24
N LYS A 154 12.30 3.10 -7.44
CA LYS A 154 12.12 1.89 -6.61
C LYS A 154 11.81 0.67 -7.47
N GLU A 155 11.01 0.82 -8.52
CA GLU A 155 10.69 -0.25 -9.48
C GLU A 155 11.95 -0.70 -10.20
N ASN A 156 12.80 0.23 -10.63
CA ASN A 156 14.10 -0.09 -11.24
C ASN A 156 15.02 -0.88 -10.29
N LEU A 157 15.05 -0.51 -9.00
CA LEU A 157 15.82 -1.26 -8.00
C LEU A 157 15.22 -2.64 -7.75
N LEU A 158 13.89 -2.75 -7.69
CA LEU A 158 13.19 -4.01 -7.52
C LEU A 158 13.45 -4.94 -8.72
N TRP A 159 13.36 -4.43 -9.94
CA TRP A 159 13.69 -5.17 -11.17
C TRP A 159 15.10 -5.77 -11.08
N ARG A 160 16.10 -4.95 -10.75
CA ARG A 160 17.50 -5.43 -10.58
C ARG A 160 17.65 -6.45 -9.46
N TYR A 161 16.84 -6.34 -8.41
CA TYR A 161 16.86 -7.28 -7.30
C TYR A 161 16.27 -8.64 -7.71
N LEU A 162 15.11 -8.62 -8.36
CA LEU A 162 14.38 -9.81 -8.79
C LEU A 162 15.10 -10.61 -9.89
N HIS A 163 16.00 -9.99 -10.65
CA HIS A 163 16.87 -10.67 -11.61
C HIS A 163 18.12 -11.32 -10.98
N LYS A 164 18.25 -11.30 -9.65
CA LYS A 164 19.30 -12.03 -8.91
C LYS A 164 18.72 -13.30 -8.30
N PRO A 165 19.54 -14.37 -8.11
CA PRO A 165 19.08 -15.59 -7.46
C PRO A 165 18.44 -15.36 -6.08
N SER A 166 18.95 -14.40 -5.31
CA SER A 166 18.35 -14.02 -4.02
C SER A 166 16.94 -13.45 -4.17
N GLY A 167 16.70 -12.60 -5.16
CA GLY A 167 15.39 -12.00 -5.39
C GLY A 167 14.37 -13.01 -5.91
N GLN A 168 14.79 -13.95 -6.74
CA GLN A 168 13.96 -15.07 -7.21
C GLN A 168 13.61 -16.00 -6.04
N LYS A 169 14.59 -16.34 -5.19
CA LYS A 169 14.37 -17.12 -3.96
C LYS A 169 13.36 -16.44 -3.04
N ASP A 170 13.49 -15.12 -2.82
CA ASP A 170 12.54 -14.34 -2.02
C ASP A 170 11.09 -14.37 -2.57
N VAL A 171 10.91 -14.50 -3.88
CA VAL A 171 9.58 -14.66 -4.49
C VAL A 171 9.02 -16.05 -4.15
N LEU A 172 9.83 -17.10 -4.30
CA LEU A 172 9.40 -18.48 -4.00
C LEU A 172 9.08 -18.66 -2.51
N GLU A 173 9.94 -18.17 -1.61
CA GLU A 173 9.72 -18.23 -0.17
C GLU A 173 8.43 -17.50 0.25
N LEU A 174 8.09 -16.39 -0.43
CA LEU A 174 6.87 -15.68 -0.14
C LEU A 174 5.62 -16.45 -0.60
N TYR A 175 5.67 -17.19 -1.72
CA TYR A 175 4.55 -18.07 -2.10
C TYR A 175 4.28 -19.13 -1.03
N GLU A 176 5.33 -19.72 -0.46
CA GLU A 176 5.17 -20.68 0.65
C GLU A 176 4.51 -20.03 1.87
N ALA A 177 4.98 -18.85 2.27
CA ALA A 177 4.35 -18.11 3.38
C ALA A 177 2.88 -17.77 3.10
N ILE A 178 2.54 -17.40 1.86
CA ILE A 178 1.16 -17.12 1.44
C ILE A 178 0.28 -18.38 1.55
N ILE A 179 0.76 -19.52 1.04
CA ILE A 179 0.05 -20.82 1.08
C ILE A 179 -0.20 -21.24 2.54
N GLN A 180 0.80 -21.04 3.40
CA GLN A 180 0.73 -21.33 4.83
C GLN A 180 -0.09 -20.29 5.62
N ARG A 181 -0.54 -19.21 4.96
CA ARG A 181 -1.23 -18.05 5.57
C ARG A 181 -0.41 -17.38 6.67
N ASP A 182 0.92 -17.41 6.54
CA ASP A 182 1.87 -16.71 7.42
C ASP A 182 2.21 -15.30 6.89
N VAL A 183 1.20 -14.64 6.32
CA VAL A 183 1.27 -13.26 5.84
C VAL A 183 0.00 -12.52 6.23
N THR A 184 0.09 -11.21 6.39
CA THR A 184 -1.10 -10.36 6.50
C THR A 184 -1.77 -10.28 5.14
N ASP A 185 -3.10 -10.39 5.08
CA ASP A 185 -3.87 -10.36 3.83
C ASP A 185 -3.27 -11.27 2.70
N PRO A 186 -3.37 -12.60 2.84
CA PRO A 186 -2.78 -13.54 1.89
C PRO A 186 -3.21 -13.34 0.44
N ALA A 187 -4.44 -12.89 0.18
CA ALA A 187 -4.94 -12.65 -1.17
C ALA A 187 -4.21 -11.47 -1.83
N THR A 188 -4.15 -10.32 -1.14
CA THR A 188 -3.43 -9.14 -1.64
C THR A 188 -1.94 -9.43 -1.87
N PHE A 189 -1.32 -10.21 -0.98
CA PHE A 189 0.08 -10.61 -1.16
C PHE A 189 0.27 -11.63 -2.29
N PHE A 190 -0.75 -12.42 -2.63
CA PHE A 190 -0.68 -13.36 -3.75
C PHE A 190 -0.66 -12.65 -5.10
N GLU A 191 -1.53 -11.66 -5.29
CA GLU A 191 -1.50 -10.75 -6.45
C GLU A 191 -0.13 -10.04 -6.54
N TRP A 192 0.33 -9.49 -5.42
CA TRP A 192 1.61 -8.77 -5.37
C TRP A 192 2.83 -9.63 -5.68
N ASN A 193 2.87 -10.84 -5.13
CA ASN A 193 4.00 -11.73 -5.38
C ASN A 193 3.97 -12.28 -6.80
N SER A 194 2.78 -12.39 -7.41
CA SER A 194 2.63 -12.76 -8.83
C SER A 194 3.06 -11.64 -9.76
N TRP A 195 2.79 -10.39 -9.41
CA TRP A 195 3.40 -9.23 -10.08
C TRP A 195 4.93 -9.26 -9.98
N ARG A 196 5.50 -9.55 -8.80
CA ARG A 196 6.96 -9.71 -8.63
C ARG A 196 7.52 -10.88 -9.46
N ALA A 197 6.80 -12.00 -9.53
CA ALA A 197 7.18 -13.13 -10.35
C ALA A 197 7.22 -12.73 -11.84
N MET A 198 6.21 -12.02 -12.34
CA MET A 198 6.19 -11.53 -13.73
C MET A 198 7.32 -10.57 -14.03
N ILE A 199 7.71 -9.69 -13.08
CA ILE A 199 8.91 -8.86 -13.22
C ILE A 199 10.18 -9.70 -13.35
N ALA A 200 10.26 -10.86 -12.68
CA ALA A 200 11.45 -11.69 -12.63
C ALA A 200 11.64 -12.62 -13.85
N LEU A 201 10.55 -12.91 -14.58
CA LEU A 201 10.52 -13.98 -15.59
C LEU A 201 11.02 -13.55 -16.97
N ASP A 202 10.72 -12.34 -17.45
CA ASP A 202 11.13 -11.92 -18.80
C ASP A 202 11.05 -10.39 -19.05
N LYS A 203 11.59 -9.93 -20.19
CA LYS A 203 11.45 -8.57 -20.71
C LYS A 203 10.10 -8.36 -21.39
N CYS A 204 9.07 -8.13 -20.59
CA CYS A 204 7.81 -7.55 -21.07
C CYS A 204 7.98 -6.07 -21.47
N LYS A 205 7.11 -5.56 -22.34
CA LYS A 205 6.98 -4.12 -22.63
C LYS A 205 6.45 -3.36 -21.42
N ASN A 206 5.42 -3.91 -20.78
CA ASN A 206 4.72 -3.28 -19.68
C ASN A 206 4.10 -4.32 -18.74
N ILE A 207 4.06 -4.00 -17.44
CA ILE A 207 3.34 -4.78 -16.43
C ILE A 207 2.43 -3.84 -15.65
N THR A 208 1.14 -4.05 -15.76
CA THR A 208 0.12 -3.24 -15.10
C THR A 208 -0.55 -4.05 -14.00
N PRO A 209 -0.13 -3.90 -12.73
CA PRO A 209 -0.88 -4.45 -11.60
C PRO A 209 -2.10 -3.57 -11.30
N TYR A 210 -3.27 -4.18 -11.09
CA TYR A 210 -4.49 -3.47 -10.70
C TYR A 210 -4.69 -3.37 -9.18
N MET A 211 -3.90 -4.13 -8.42
CA MET A 211 -3.74 -3.89 -6.99
C MET A 211 -3.17 -2.49 -6.70
N THR A 212 -3.44 -1.97 -5.51
CA THR A 212 -2.87 -0.70 -5.06
C THR A 212 -1.60 -0.93 -4.24
N MET A 213 -0.57 -0.11 -4.47
CA MET A 213 0.68 -0.14 -3.71
C MET A 213 0.97 1.21 -3.06
N ASP A 214 1.73 1.19 -1.97
CA ASP A 214 2.27 2.40 -1.35
C ASP A 214 3.54 2.90 -2.09
N ASP A 215 4.16 3.96 -1.59
CA ASP A 215 5.37 4.54 -2.20
C ASP A 215 6.60 3.60 -2.13
N ASN A 216 6.54 2.57 -1.28
CA ASN A 216 7.60 1.56 -1.12
C ASN A 216 7.31 0.28 -1.91
N LEU A 217 6.32 0.30 -2.82
CA LEU A 217 5.87 -0.83 -3.61
C LEU A 217 5.34 -1.98 -2.75
N GLN A 218 4.80 -1.70 -1.56
CA GLN A 218 4.13 -2.70 -0.72
C GLN A 218 2.62 -2.71 -1.03
N PRO A 219 1.96 -3.88 -1.09
CA PRO A 219 0.60 -3.99 -1.60
C PRO A 219 -0.46 -3.67 -0.53
N VAL A 220 -1.34 -2.70 -0.79
CA VAL A 220 -2.29 -2.15 0.19
C VAL A 220 -3.68 -2.79 0.06
N HIS A 221 -4.17 -2.94 -1.17
CA HIS A 221 -5.44 -3.58 -1.50
C HIS A 221 -5.32 -4.38 -2.79
N CYS A 222 -6.03 -5.50 -2.85
CA CYS A 222 -6.31 -6.27 -4.06
C CYS A 222 -6.81 -5.41 -5.23
N ALA A 223 -6.73 -5.96 -6.43
CA ALA A 223 -7.44 -5.46 -7.60
C ALA A 223 -8.94 -5.27 -7.31
N ARG A 224 -9.54 -4.28 -7.96
CA ARG A 224 -10.98 -4.05 -7.88
C ARG A 224 -11.71 -5.08 -8.75
N GLY A 225 -12.98 -5.32 -8.49
CA GLY A 225 -13.80 -6.12 -9.42
C GLY A 225 -13.84 -5.53 -10.82
N ASN A 226 -14.13 -6.37 -11.82
CA ASN A 226 -14.22 -6.05 -13.25
C ASN A 226 -12.89 -5.73 -13.95
N VAL A 227 -11.76 -5.96 -13.29
CA VAL A 227 -10.43 -5.94 -13.91
C VAL A 227 -9.66 -7.19 -13.46
N PRO A 228 -8.74 -7.71 -14.30
CA PRO A 228 -7.86 -8.79 -13.87
C PRO A 228 -6.91 -8.31 -12.77
N ASP A 229 -6.26 -9.23 -12.06
CA ASP A 229 -5.28 -8.86 -11.03
C ASP A 229 -4.09 -8.07 -11.60
N LEU A 230 -3.55 -8.53 -12.74
CA LEU A 230 -2.50 -7.85 -13.47
C LEU A 230 -2.50 -8.20 -14.97
N VAL A 231 -2.07 -7.25 -15.79
CA VAL A 231 -1.89 -7.43 -17.24
C VAL A 231 -0.43 -7.25 -17.60
N VAL A 232 0.12 -8.22 -18.33
CA VAL A 232 1.50 -8.22 -18.82
C VAL A 232 1.49 -8.11 -20.34
N GLU A 233 2.09 -7.06 -20.88
CA GLU A 233 2.18 -6.82 -22.32
C GLU A 233 3.55 -7.24 -22.82
N PHE A 234 3.59 -8.17 -23.76
CA PHE A 234 4.79 -8.59 -24.48
C PHE A 234 4.79 -8.02 -25.90
N ASP A 235 5.81 -8.34 -26.69
CA ASP A 235 5.92 -7.84 -28.06
C ASP A 235 4.73 -8.26 -28.92
N ASN A 236 4.33 -9.54 -28.83
CA ASN A 236 3.39 -10.20 -29.73
C ASN A 236 2.14 -10.77 -29.03
N TYR A 237 2.04 -10.65 -27.71
CA TYR A 237 0.91 -11.18 -26.94
C TYR A 237 0.73 -10.42 -25.63
N VAL A 238 -0.43 -10.63 -25.01
CA VAL A 238 -0.78 -10.09 -23.70
C VAL A 238 -1.16 -11.25 -22.79
N VAL A 239 -0.75 -11.18 -21.53
CA VAL A 239 -1.13 -12.14 -20.49
C VAL A 239 -1.97 -11.42 -19.45
N ALA A 240 -3.25 -11.77 -19.38
CA ALA A 240 -4.08 -11.47 -18.21
C ALA A 240 -3.79 -12.52 -17.15
N VAL A 241 -3.33 -12.08 -15.98
CA VAL A 241 -2.96 -12.96 -14.88
C VAL A 241 -3.98 -12.78 -13.77
N GLU A 242 -4.50 -13.91 -13.32
CA GLU A 242 -5.55 -14.03 -12.30
C GLU A 242 -5.09 -15.06 -11.29
N VAL A 243 -5.13 -14.72 -10.01
CA VAL A 243 -4.61 -15.55 -8.93
C VAL A 243 -5.63 -15.69 -7.81
N THR A 244 -5.85 -16.92 -7.36
CA THR A 244 -6.85 -17.21 -6.33
C THR A 244 -6.32 -18.22 -5.30
N LEU A 245 -6.58 -17.93 -4.02
CA LEU A 245 -6.37 -18.90 -2.94
C LEU A 245 -7.60 -19.79 -2.71
N THR A 246 -8.69 -19.56 -3.46
CA THR A 246 -9.88 -20.42 -3.41
C THR A 246 -9.57 -21.77 -4.05
N ARG A 247 -10.28 -22.81 -3.61
CA ARG A 247 -10.09 -24.19 -4.10
C ARG A 247 -11.42 -24.90 -4.30
N GLY A 248 -11.42 -25.92 -5.17
CA GLY A 248 -12.55 -26.82 -5.41
C GLY A 248 -13.78 -26.10 -5.98
N ARG A 249 -14.98 -26.54 -5.58
CA ARG A 249 -16.25 -25.96 -6.07
C ARG A 249 -16.33 -24.45 -5.90
N ARG A 250 -15.77 -23.90 -4.81
CA ARG A 250 -15.81 -22.45 -4.57
C ARG A 250 -15.02 -21.70 -5.64
N GLN A 251 -13.83 -22.17 -5.99
CA GLN A 251 -13.01 -21.59 -7.06
C GLN A 251 -13.75 -21.58 -8.39
N TYR A 252 -14.39 -22.71 -8.75
CA TYR A 252 -15.20 -22.77 -9.96
C TYR A 252 -16.31 -21.71 -9.95
N MET A 253 -17.02 -21.55 -8.83
CA MET A 253 -18.12 -20.57 -8.74
C MET A 253 -17.64 -19.11 -8.71
N THR A 254 -16.46 -18.81 -8.16
CA THR A 254 -15.99 -17.44 -7.99
C THR A 254 -15.13 -16.94 -9.14
N GLU A 255 -14.40 -17.82 -9.83
CA GLU A 255 -13.40 -17.40 -10.83
C GLU A 255 -13.85 -17.64 -12.28
N THR A 256 -14.77 -18.57 -12.55
CA THR A 256 -15.08 -18.95 -13.94
C THR A 256 -15.61 -17.78 -14.76
N GLU A 257 -16.60 -17.05 -14.25
CA GLU A 257 -17.19 -15.91 -14.96
C GLU A 257 -16.24 -14.70 -14.99
N PRO A 258 -15.65 -14.23 -13.86
CA PRO A 258 -14.79 -13.05 -13.89
C PRO A 258 -13.56 -13.24 -14.77
N VAL A 259 -12.87 -14.38 -14.68
CA VAL A 259 -11.67 -14.66 -15.49
C VAL A 259 -12.02 -14.63 -16.98
N THR A 260 -13.11 -15.29 -17.37
CA THR A 260 -13.53 -15.32 -18.79
C THR A 260 -13.88 -13.91 -19.29
N PHE A 261 -14.60 -13.13 -18.47
CA PHE A 261 -14.97 -11.76 -18.79
C PHE A 261 -13.74 -10.84 -18.91
N HIS A 262 -12.79 -10.92 -17.98
CA HIS A 262 -11.58 -10.11 -17.98
C HIS A 262 -10.69 -10.41 -19.20
N VAL A 263 -10.46 -11.68 -19.51
CA VAL A 263 -9.69 -12.10 -20.70
C VAL A 263 -10.35 -11.59 -21.98
N GLY A 264 -11.68 -11.71 -22.08
CA GLY A 264 -12.45 -11.17 -23.20
C GLY A 264 -12.25 -9.67 -23.40
N ASN A 265 -12.28 -8.89 -22.31
CA ASN A 265 -12.08 -7.44 -22.36
C ASN A 265 -10.64 -7.01 -22.67
N VAL A 266 -9.65 -7.78 -22.23
CA VAL A 266 -8.23 -7.52 -22.55
C VAL A 266 -7.99 -7.68 -24.05
N ASN A 267 -8.59 -8.70 -24.68
CA ASN A 267 -8.45 -8.95 -26.13
C ASN A 267 -9.12 -7.90 -27.02
N MET A 268 -10.03 -7.08 -26.47
CA MET A 268 -10.71 -6.01 -27.23
C MET A 268 -9.93 -4.67 -27.24
N LYS A 269 -8.78 -4.59 -26.55
CA LYS A 269 -7.91 -3.41 -26.51
C LYS A 269 -6.71 -3.57 -27.44
#